data_AF-I0GQN7-F1
#
_entry.id   AF-I0GQN7-F1
#
_cell.length_a   1.000
_cell.length_b   1.000
_cell.length_c   1.000
_cell.angle_alpha   90.00
_cell.angle_beta   90.00
_cell.angle_gamma   90.00
#
_symmetry.space_group_name_H-M   'P 1'
#
loop_
_entity.id
_entity.type
_entity.pdbx_description
1 polymer ?
#
loop_
_entity_poly.entity_id
_entity_poly.type
_entity_poly.pdbx_seq_one_letter_code
_entity_poly.pdbx_strand_id
1 'polypeptide(L)'
;MTDKERELGVYEPVLKPILYDEEHSAFNLWDNFYLFDSILVIEGRDKMTYTLSSCLPTKAYGKLNVKFMYTGDAYMQVKTPWRIFVYEFNKDIFLKHIIIYMKKHTRHWKGKYAFGGLEEVVNFYNAVLTAHDTVEKPELQKIFDGK
;
A
#
# COMPACT_ATOMS: atom_id res chain seq x y z
N MET A 1 3.85 20.09 9.06
CA MET A 1 5.25 19.75 8.74
C MET A 1 5.85 21.00 8.17
N THR A 2 6.83 21.56 8.85
CA THR A 2 7.45 22.83 8.43
C THR A 2 8.70 22.52 7.61
N ASP A 3 9.03 23.35 6.63
CA ASP A 3 10.20 23.14 5.76
C ASP A 3 11.53 23.09 6.55
N LYS A 4 11.56 23.68 7.75
CA LYS A 4 12.69 23.58 8.69
C LYS A 4 13.00 22.17 9.19
N GLU A 5 11.99 21.29 9.29
CA GLU A 5 12.20 19.90 9.72
C GLU A 5 12.80 19.05 8.59
N ARG A 6 12.70 19.51 7.33
CA ARG A 6 13.27 18.85 6.14
C ARG A 6 14.76 19.17 5.94
N GLU A 7 15.23 20.36 6.32
CA GLU A 7 16.61 20.82 6.09
C GLU A 7 17.64 20.24 7.08
N LEU A 8 17.22 19.74 8.25
CA LEU A 8 18.14 19.32 9.30
C LEU A 8 18.61 17.85 9.22
N GLY A 9 18.16 17.04 8.26
CA GLY A 9 18.68 15.67 8.07
C GLY A 9 18.49 14.70 9.25
N VAL A 10 17.69 15.06 10.25
CA VAL A 10 17.51 14.32 11.52
C VAL A 10 16.21 13.49 11.56
N TYR A 11 15.32 13.63 10.57
CA TYR A 11 14.03 12.94 10.59
C TYR A 11 14.02 11.73 9.64
N GLU A 12 14.03 10.52 10.19
CA GLU A 12 13.56 9.34 9.47
C GLU A 12 12.02 9.38 9.43
N PRO A 13 11.39 9.58 8.26
CA PRO A 13 9.94 9.70 8.20
C PRO A 13 9.30 8.35 8.55
N VAL A 14 8.63 8.29 9.70
CA VAL A 14 7.80 7.15 10.07
C VAL A 14 6.47 7.24 9.33
N LEU A 15 6.12 6.18 8.61
CA LEU A 15 4.82 6.08 7.95
C LEU A 15 3.70 6.00 8.99
N LYS A 16 2.60 6.71 8.73
CA LYS A 16 1.42 6.73 9.61
C LYS A 16 0.18 6.31 8.82
N PRO A 17 -0.85 5.78 9.50
CA PRO A 17 -2.13 5.50 8.87
C PRO A 17 -2.70 6.72 8.14
N ILE A 18 -3.32 6.48 7.00
CA ILE A 18 -3.94 7.50 6.15
C ILE A 18 -5.44 7.50 6.42
N LEU A 19 -6.02 8.67 6.69
CA LEU A 19 -7.47 8.82 6.79
C LEU A 19 -8.13 8.54 5.43
N TYR A 20 -9.11 7.64 5.41
CA TYR A 20 -9.98 7.43 4.27
C TYR A 20 -11.38 7.92 4.63
N ASP A 21 -11.84 8.98 3.97
CA ASP A 21 -13.18 9.55 4.10
C ASP A 21 -13.81 9.74 2.71
N GLU A 22 -15.12 9.98 2.68
CA GLU A 22 -15.88 10.13 1.43
C GLU A 22 -15.45 11.35 0.61
N GLU A 23 -14.85 12.36 1.26
CA GLU A 23 -14.30 13.56 0.60
C GLU A 23 -12.87 13.35 0.08
N HIS A 24 -12.29 12.17 0.33
CA HIS A 24 -10.90 11.82 0.06
C HIS A 24 -9.92 12.89 0.56
N SER A 25 -10.17 13.43 1.76
CA SER A 25 -9.51 14.63 2.29
C SER A 25 -7.99 14.49 2.38
N ALA A 26 -7.48 13.26 2.55
CA ALA A 26 -6.05 12.94 2.62
C ALA A 26 -5.35 12.82 1.25
N PHE A 27 -6.09 12.92 0.14
CA PHE A 27 -5.59 12.63 -1.20
C PHE A 27 -5.62 13.86 -2.14
N ASN A 28 -4.69 13.87 -3.08
CA ASN A 28 -4.64 14.83 -4.19
C ASN A 28 -5.16 14.12 -5.46
N LEU A 29 -6.48 14.04 -5.59
CA LEU A 29 -7.11 13.29 -6.69
C LEU A 29 -7.20 14.05 -8.02
N TRP A 30 -7.02 15.37 -7.98
CA TRP A 30 -7.30 16.29 -9.09
C TRP A 30 -6.36 16.14 -10.29
N ASP A 31 -5.17 15.58 -10.11
CA ASP A 31 -4.16 15.56 -11.17
C ASP A 31 -4.21 14.34 -12.09
N ASN A 32 -4.86 13.22 -11.71
CA ASN A 32 -4.89 12.01 -12.56
C ASN A 32 -5.96 11.00 -12.10
N PHE A 33 -7.11 10.98 -12.77
CA PHE A 33 -8.16 9.98 -12.54
C PHE A 33 -7.71 8.51 -12.76
N TYR A 34 -6.59 8.29 -13.45
CA TYR A 34 -6.04 6.97 -13.78
C TYR A 34 -4.97 6.45 -12.80
N LEU A 35 -4.63 7.19 -11.74
CA LEU A 35 -3.54 6.81 -10.81
C LEU A 35 -3.98 5.94 -9.62
N PHE A 36 -5.27 5.62 -9.50
CA PHE A 36 -5.81 4.81 -8.40
C PHE A 36 -5.92 3.33 -8.73
N ASP A 37 -5.56 2.95 -9.96
CA ASP A 37 -5.69 1.56 -10.39
C ASP A 37 -4.80 0.68 -9.54
N SER A 38 -5.45 -0.24 -8.84
CA SER A 38 -4.79 -1.28 -8.09
C SER A 38 -4.62 -2.51 -8.98
N ILE A 39 -3.40 -3.04 -9.02
CA ILE A 39 -3.04 -4.19 -9.83
C ILE A 39 -2.89 -5.40 -8.91
N LEU A 40 -3.68 -6.44 -9.16
CA LEU A 40 -3.52 -7.74 -8.52
C LEU A 40 -2.88 -8.73 -9.50
N VAL A 41 -1.70 -9.23 -9.16
CA VAL A 41 -0.98 -10.28 -9.90
C VAL A 41 -0.97 -11.55 -9.06
N ILE A 42 -1.35 -12.67 -9.69
CA ILE A 42 -1.37 -14.00 -9.08
C ILE A 42 -0.48 -14.90 -9.95
N GLU A 43 0.61 -15.41 -9.37
CA GLU A 43 1.57 -16.27 -10.06
C GLU A 43 1.67 -17.61 -9.35
N GLY A 44 1.61 -18.71 -10.11
CA GLY A 44 1.57 -20.06 -9.55
C GLY A 44 2.62 -21.02 -10.10
N ARG A 45 3.71 -20.52 -10.72
CA ARG A 45 4.67 -21.38 -11.43
C ARG A 45 5.40 -22.36 -10.50
N ASP A 46 5.86 -21.93 -9.33
CA ASP A 46 6.58 -22.79 -8.36
C ASP A 46 6.12 -22.59 -6.90
N LYS A 47 5.63 -21.39 -6.56
CA LYS A 47 4.96 -21.05 -5.30
C LYS A 47 3.83 -20.09 -5.62
N MET A 48 2.72 -20.18 -4.89
CA MET A 48 1.63 -19.23 -5.04
C MET A 48 2.04 -17.87 -4.50
N THR A 49 2.33 -16.95 -5.42
CA THR A 49 2.69 -15.57 -5.12
C THR A 49 1.52 -14.67 -5.44
N TYR A 50 1.10 -13.86 -4.46
CA TYR A 50 0.07 -12.84 -4.64
C TYR A 50 0.69 -11.47 -4.43
N THR A 51 0.51 -10.59 -5.40
CA THR A 51 0.97 -9.20 -5.31
C THR A 51 -0.18 -8.25 -5.59
N LEU A 52 -0.50 -7.39 -4.62
CA LEU A 52 -1.43 -6.27 -4.80
C LEU A 52 -0.64 -4.97 -4.74
N SER A 53 -0.64 -4.16 -5.79
CA SER A 53 0.05 -2.88 -5.84
C SER A 53 -0.89 -1.73 -6.21
N SER A 54 -0.56 -0.53 -5.75
CA SER A 54 -1.32 0.69 -6.05
C SER A 54 -0.47 1.93 -5.85
N CYS A 55 -0.84 3.01 -6.53
CA CYS A 55 -0.30 4.35 -6.30
C CYS A 55 -1.31 5.17 -5.47
N LEU A 56 -0.88 5.73 -4.35
CA LEU A 56 -1.69 6.59 -3.48
C LEU A 56 -1.13 8.02 -3.54
N PRO A 57 -1.80 8.98 -4.22
CA PRO A 57 -1.39 10.38 -4.24
C PRO A 57 -1.86 11.07 -2.95
N THR A 58 -1.08 10.94 -1.88
CA THR A 58 -1.40 11.50 -0.56
C THR A 58 -0.93 12.95 -0.44
N LYS A 59 -1.65 13.76 0.35
CA LYS A 59 -1.21 15.12 0.72
C LYS A 59 0.01 15.10 1.64
N ALA A 60 0.05 14.15 2.58
CA ALA A 60 1.08 14.09 3.61
C ALA A 60 2.43 13.61 3.09
N TYR A 61 2.45 12.65 2.16
CA TYR A 61 3.67 11.98 1.69
C TYR A 61 3.93 12.16 0.20
N GLY A 62 3.07 12.87 -0.53
CA GLY A 62 3.06 12.84 -1.99
C GLY A 62 2.61 11.47 -2.50
N LYS A 63 3.19 11.04 -3.63
CA LYS A 63 2.90 9.74 -4.24
C LYS A 63 3.55 8.59 -3.46
N LEU A 64 2.73 7.73 -2.87
CA LEU A 64 3.15 6.47 -2.26
C LEU A 64 2.86 5.32 -3.23
N ASN A 65 3.88 4.56 -3.61
CA ASN A 65 3.65 3.30 -4.32
C ASN A 65 3.67 2.18 -3.28
N VAL A 66 2.50 1.59 -3.04
CA VAL A 66 2.31 0.53 -2.04
C VAL A 66 2.24 -0.81 -2.79
N LYS A 67 2.90 -1.82 -2.24
CA LYS A 67 2.89 -3.18 -2.77
C LYS A 67 2.79 -4.16 -1.60
N PHE A 68 1.74 -4.95 -1.58
CA PHE A 68 1.57 -6.08 -0.68
C PHE A 68 1.96 -7.35 -1.41
N MET A 69 2.71 -8.22 -0.74
CA MET A 69 3.20 -9.47 -1.30
C MET A 69 2.95 -10.63 -0.34
N TYR A 70 2.55 -11.77 -0.89
CA TYR A 70 2.50 -13.05 -0.18
C TYR A 70 3.26 -14.10 -0.97
N THR A 71 4.27 -14.72 -0.36
CA THR A 71 5.11 -15.78 -0.96
C THR A 71 5.23 -17.02 -0.06
N GLY A 72 4.38 -17.09 0.97
CA GLY A 72 4.53 -17.94 2.16
C GLY A 72 4.53 -17.06 3.42
N ASP A 73 5.31 -15.98 3.35
CA ASP A 73 5.32 -14.86 4.29
C ASP A 73 4.64 -13.63 3.66
N ALA A 74 4.23 -12.66 4.48
CA ALA A 74 3.53 -11.46 4.04
C ALA A 74 4.37 -10.20 4.24
N TYR A 75 4.49 -9.40 3.17
CA TYR A 75 5.28 -8.18 3.15
C TYR A 75 4.50 -7.00 2.58
N MET A 76 4.75 -5.81 3.13
CA MET A 76 4.29 -4.53 2.57
C MET A 76 5.50 -3.68 2.25
N GLN A 77 5.67 -3.33 0.98
CA GLN A 77 6.65 -2.37 0.51
C GLN A 77 5.96 -1.04 0.22
N VAL A 78 6.57 0.06 0.68
CA VAL A 78 6.08 1.42 0.44
C VAL A 78 7.21 2.26 -0.12
N LYS A 79 7.14 2.63 -1.40
CA LYS A 79 8.12 3.48 -2.05
C LYS A 79 7.63 4.93 -2.04
N THR A 80 8.37 5.76 -1.33
CA THR A 80 8.25 7.22 -1.32
C THR A 80 9.32 7.84 -2.23
N PRO A 81 9.27 9.15 -2.52
CA PRO A 81 10.35 9.81 -3.25
C PRO A 81 11.72 9.80 -2.52
N TRP A 82 11.73 9.55 -1.22
CA TRP A 82 12.92 9.69 -0.35
C TRP A 82 13.49 8.33 0.12
N ARG A 83 12.62 7.35 0.35
CA ARG A 83 12.95 6.05 0.96
C ARG A 83 11.96 4.97 0.54
N ILE A 84 12.42 3.71 0.56
CA ILE A 84 11.57 2.54 0.49
C ILE A 84 11.47 1.94 1.90
N PHE A 85 10.25 1.70 2.35
CA PHE A 85 9.96 0.96 3.58
C PHE A 85 9.56 -0.45 3.20
N VAL A 86 9.96 -1.42 4.01
CA VAL A 86 9.52 -2.81 3.89
C VAL A 86 9.08 -3.27 5.27
N TYR A 87 7.89 -3.83 5.35
CA TYR A 87 7.32 -4.38 6.57
C TYR A 87 7.03 -5.84 6.36
N GLU A 88 7.44 -6.68 7.30
CA GLU A 88 6.93 -8.04 7.47
C GLU A 88 5.77 -7.98 8.45
N PHE A 89 4.68 -8.67 8.13
CA PHE A 89 3.46 -8.64 8.94
C PHE A 89 2.72 -9.97 8.91
N ASN A 90 1.72 -10.10 9.78
CA ASN A 90 0.93 -11.32 9.89
C ASN A 90 0.22 -11.70 8.57
N LYS A 91 0.42 -12.94 8.12
CA LYS A 91 -0.27 -13.47 6.94
C LYS A 91 -1.80 -13.43 7.03
N ASP A 92 -2.38 -13.48 8.23
CA ASP A 92 -3.83 -13.43 8.42
C ASP A 92 -4.39 -12.06 8.05
N ILE A 93 -3.62 -10.97 8.25
CA ILE A 93 -3.97 -9.63 7.76
C ILE A 93 -4.00 -9.66 6.23
N PHE A 94 -3.00 -10.29 5.60
CA PHE A 94 -2.96 -10.40 4.14
C PHE A 94 -4.19 -11.13 3.60
N LEU A 95 -4.47 -12.32 4.15
CA LEU A 95 -5.61 -13.15 3.75
C LEU A 95 -6.94 -12.41 3.92
N LYS A 96 -7.14 -11.75 5.06
CA LYS A 96 -8.35 -10.96 5.32
C LYS A 96 -8.55 -9.88 4.25
N HIS A 97 -7.53 -9.07 4.01
CA HIS A 97 -7.65 -7.91 3.12
C HIS A 97 -7.70 -8.30 1.65
N ILE A 98 -6.95 -9.32 1.20
CA ILE A 98 -7.01 -9.77 -0.19
C ILE A 98 -8.37 -10.40 -0.52
N ILE A 99 -8.97 -11.15 0.41
CA ILE A 99 -10.32 -11.71 0.24
C ILE A 99 -11.36 -10.59 0.12
N ILE A 100 -11.27 -9.55 0.97
CA ILE A 100 -12.17 -8.39 0.90
C ILE A 100 -12.01 -7.68 -0.45
N TYR A 101 -10.78 -7.41 -0.87
CA TYR A 101 -10.47 -6.80 -2.16
C TYR A 101 -11.08 -7.58 -3.32
N MET A 102 -10.83 -8.90 -3.41
CA MET A 102 -11.37 -9.75 -4.48
C MET A 102 -12.91 -9.83 -4.45
N LYS A 103 -13.53 -9.91 -3.27
CA LYS A 103 -14.99 -9.90 -3.13
C LYS A 103 -15.60 -8.58 -3.59
N LYS A 104 -15.01 -7.44 -3.23
CA LYS A 104 -15.50 -6.13 -3.69
C LYS A 104 -15.27 -5.95 -5.19
N HIS A 105 -14.09 -6.31 -5.71
CA HIS A 105 -13.79 -6.28 -7.15
C HIS A 105 -14.81 -7.09 -7.97
N THR A 106 -15.07 -8.35 -7.60
CA THR A 106 -16.03 -9.22 -8.31
C THR A 106 -17.47 -8.72 -8.22
N ARG A 107 -17.88 -8.09 -7.11
CA ARG A 107 -19.21 -7.47 -7.00
C ARG A 107 -19.40 -6.32 -7.98
N HIS A 108 -18.35 -5.54 -8.25
CA HIS A 108 -18.40 -4.40 -9.16
C HIS A 108 -18.53 -4.80 -10.64
N TRP A 109 -18.25 -6.06 -11.01
CA TRP A 109 -18.46 -6.53 -12.39
C TRP A 109 -19.93 -6.44 -12.84
N LYS A 110 -20.87 -6.39 -11.89
CA LYS A 110 -22.30 -6.19 -12.16
C LYS A 110 -22.71 -4.72 -12.11
N GLY A 111 -21.78 -3.81 -11.78
CA GLY A 111 -22.02 -2.39 -11.58
C GLY A 111 -21.79 -1.55 -12.84
N LYS A 112 -22.22 -0.29 -12.77
CA LYS A 112 -22.01 0.71 -13.83
C LYS A 112 -20.58 1.26 -13.87
N TYR A 113 -19.87 1.21 -12.74
CA TYR A 113 -18.55 1.83 -12.57
C TYR A 113 -17.49 0.77 -12.28
N ALA A 114 -16.29 0.99 -12.81
CA ALA A 114 -15.13 0.16 -12.54
C ALA A 114 -14.75 0.20 -11.04
N PHE A 115 -14.19 -0.90 -10.55
CA PHE A 115 -13.70 -0.98 -9.18
C PHE A 115 -12.36 -0.22 -9.06
N GLY A 116 -12.33 0.85 -8.27
CA GLY A 116 -11.13 1.67 -8.08
C GLY A 116 -10.17 1.18 -6.99
N GLY A 117 -10.57 0.26 -6.10
CA GLY A 117 -9.68 -0.37 -5.10
C GLY A 117 -9.08 0.51 -4.00
N LEU A 118 -9.14 1.85 -4.12
CA LEU A 118 -8.47 2.80 -3.23
C LEU A 118 -8.82 2.60 -1.76
N GLU A 119 -10.10 2.50 -1.42
CA GLU A 119 -10.57 2.22 -0.05
C GLU A 119 -9.88 0.98 0.52
N GLU A 120 -9.83 -0.11 -0.26
CA GLU A 120 -9.33 -1.39 0.25
C GLU A 120 -7.81 -1.39 0.42
N VAL A 121 -7.12 -0.74 -0.51
CA VAL A 121 -5.66 -0.58 -0.44
C VAL A 121 -5.30 0.26 0.78
N VAL A 122 -6.01 1.36 1.04
CA VAL A 122 -5.76 2.22 2.20
C VAL A 122 -6.09 1.49 3.50
N ASN A 123 -7.21 0.76 3.54
CA ASN A 123 -7.57 -0.07 4.69
C ASN A 123 -6.51 -1.16 4.95
N PHE A 124 -5.97 -1.78 3.92
CA PHE A 124 -4.92 -2.78 4.06
C PHE A 124 -3.60 -2.16 4.55
N TYR A 125 -3.19 -1.03 3.97
CA TYR A 125 -2.03 -0.27 4.41
C TYR A 125 -2.13 0.11 5.89
N ASN A 126 -3.27 0.66 6.31
CA ASN A 126 -3.52 1.04 7.69
C ASN A 126 -3.52 -0.16 8.63
N ALA A 127 -4.11 -1.29 8.22
CA ALA A 127 -4.12 -2.51 9.02
C ALA A 127 -2.72 -3.06 9.27
N VAL A 128 -1.83 -2.98 8.28
CA VAL A 128 -0.41 -3.35 8.45
C VAL A 128 0.27 -2.40 9.45
N LEU A 129 0.16 -1.08 9.24
CA LEU A 129 0.83 -0.10 10.13
C LEU A 129 0.32 -0.08 11.58
N THR A 130 -0.89 -0.58 11.83
CA THR A 130 -1.49 -0.60 13.17
C THR A 130 -1.39 -1.96 13.87
N ALA A 131 -0.91 -2.98 13.17
CA ALA A 131 -0.76 -4.31 13.74
C ALA A 131 0.47 -4.39 14.66
N HIS A 132 0.25 -4.92 15.87
CA HIS A 132 1.24 -5.02 16.93
C HIS A 132 2.46 -5.90 16.58
N ASP A 133 2.30 -6.83 15.65
CA ASP A 133 3.32 -7.79 15.20
C ASP A 133 3.97 -7.38 13.87
N THR A 134 3.70 -6.17 13.37
CA THR A 134 4.36 -5.65 12.18
C THR A 134 5.76 -5.15 12.51
N VAL A 135 6.73 -5.62 11.72
CA VAL A 135 8.14 -5.29 11.91
C VAL A 135 8.70 -4.70 10.63
N GLU A 136 9.34 -3.53 10.73
CA GLU A 136 10.09 -2.98 9.59
C GLU A 136 11.35 -3.83 9.34
N LYS A 137 11.61 -4.13 8.07
CA LYS A 137 12.73 -4.95 7.60
C LYS A 137 13.59 -4.18 6.58
N PRO A 138 14.36 -3.15 7.00
CA PRO A 138 15.14 -2.31 6.10
C PRO A 138 16.12 -3.13 5.23
N GLU A 139 16.63 -4.24 5.73
CA GLU A 139 17.54 -5.15 5.03
C GLU A 139 16.91 -5.77 3.77
N LEU A 140 15.58 -5.94 3.74
CA LEU A 140 14.86 -6.51 2.60
C LEU A 140 14.62 -5.48 1.49
N GLN A 141 14.95 -4.20 1.70
CA GLN A 141 14.78 -3.15 0.70
C GLN A 141 15.44 -3.50 -0.64
N LYS A 142 16.67 -4.05 -0.60
CA LYS A 142 17.45 -4.37 -1.80
C LYS A 142 16.82 -5.52 -2.62
N ILE A 143 16.22 -6.49 -1.93
CA ILE A 143 15.60 -7.66 -2.55
C ILE A 143 14.39 -7.25 -3.39
N PHE A 144 13.63 -6.25 -2.92
CA PHE A 144 12.41 -5.80 -3.59
C PHE A 144 12.60 -4.61 -4.54
N ASP A 145 13.79 -4.03 -4.65
CA ASP A 145 14.12 -2.95 -5.61
C ASP A 145 14.72 -3.49 -6.93
N GLY A 146 14.88 -4.81 -7.07
CA GLY A 146 15.22 -5.47 -8.32
C GLY A 146 16.61 -5.15 -8.88
N LYS A 147 17.59 -4.86 -8.00
CA LYS A 147 19.01 -4.71 -8.33
C LYS A 147 19.86 -5.78 -7.68
#